data_AF-A0A949MJA2-F1
#
_entry.id   AF-A0A949MJA2-F1
#
_cell.length_a   1.000
_cell.length_b   1.000
_cell.length_c   1.000
_cell.angle_alpha   90.00
_cell.angle_beta   90.00
_cell.angle_gamma   90.00
#
_symmetry.space_group_name_H-M   'P 1'
#
loop_
_entity.id
_entity.type
_entity.pdbx_description
1 polymer ?
#
loop_
_entity_poly.entity_id
_entity_poly.type
_entity_poly.pdbx_seq_one_letter_code
_entity_poly.pdbx_strand_id
1 'polypeptide(L)'
;EHPNPHFLDPQLARSTFIEPALQGLGTKAAVLVFQFSPLPHHLLGDPDAFCARLEAFMLALPPTPGALFAVELRDASLLRPRLVDALKRTGWQLCLGLHARLPDIEDQLPLLRALWPRPLICRWSLHRGTAYEQARRNWHPFDRLAAPDVHTRDVLARVAAATLAKDLPVFVTINNKAEGSAPLSVIELAASISAQLRSCATSQRSASVRA
;
A
#
# COMPACT_ATOMS: atom_id res chain seq x y z
N GLU A 1 5.72 -0.30 28.12
CA GLU A 1 6.41 -0.69 26.87
C GLU A 1 7.91 -0.51 27.08
N HIS A 2 8.74 -1.47 26.66
CA HIS A 2 10.19 -1.32 26.72
C HIS A 2 10.68 -0.61 25.46
N PRO A 3 11.66 0.32 25.58
CA PRO A 3 12.22 0.97 24.39
C PRO A 3 12.88 -0.08 23.49
N ASN A 4 12.59 -0.03 22.19
CA ASN A 4 13.29 -0.83 21.19
C ASN A 4 14.52 -0.02 20.71
N PRO A 5 15.74 -0.37 21.16
CA PRO A 5 16.95 0.38 20.79
C PRO A 5 17.28 0.28 19.29
N HIS A 6 16.70 -0.69 18.58
CA HIS A 6 16.91 -0.92 17.15
C HIS A 6 15.78 -0.35 16.27
N PHE A 7 14.85 0.42 16.84
CA PHE A 7 13.78 1.03 16.07
C PHE A 7 14.34 2.05 15.07
N LEU A 8 14.07 1.85 13.77
CA LEU A 8 14.66 2.63 12.67
C LEU A 8 16.19 2.52 12.58
N ASP A 9 16.76 1.36 12.88
CA ASP A 9 18.18 1.05 12.65
C ASP A 9 18.42 0.65 11.18
N PRO A 10 19.11 1.48 10.37
CA PRO A 10 19.34 1.19 8.95
C PRO A 10 20.29 0.02 8.73
N GLN A 11 21.25 -0.19 9.63
CA GLN A 11 22.21 -1.29 9.49
C GLN A 11 21.51 -2.62 9.73
N LEU A 12 20.64 -2.68 10.75
CA LEU A 12 19.84 -3.87 11.02
C LEU A 12 18.84 -4.14 9.90
N ALA A 13 18.14 -3.11 9.42
CA ALA A 13 17.23 -3.23 8.28
C ALA A 13 17.94 -3.78 7.04
N ARG A 14 19.18 -3.34 6.78
CA ARG A 14 19.97 -3.80 5.65
C ARG A 14 20.37 -5.27 5.79
N SER A 15 21.02 -5.63 6.90
CA SER A 15 21.64 -6.96 7.07
C SER A 15 20.63 -8.08 7.35
N THR A 16 19.49 -7.77 7.96
CA THR A 16 18.51 -8.80 8.38
C THR A 16 17.31 -8.93 7.47
N PHE A 17 17.03 -7.91 6.66
CA PHE A 17 15.85 -7.90 5.80
C PHE A 17 16.19 -7.66 4.34
N ILE A 18 16.84 -6.53 4.01
CA ILE A 18 17.07 -6.14 2.60
C ILE A 18 18.03 -7.11 1.91
N GLU A 19 19.24 -7.30 2.44
CA GLU A 19 20.26 -8.15 1.83
C GLU A 19 19.79 -9.61 1.70
N PRO A 20 19.24 -10.26 2.74
CA PRO A 20 18.74 -11.63 2.60
C PRO A 20 17.59 -11.77 1.61
N ALA A 21 16.63 -10.82 1.61
CA ALA A 21 15.50 -10.87 0.68
C ALA A 21 15.98 -10.78 -0.78
N LEU A 22 16.94 -9.90 -1.07
CA LEU A 22 17.46 -9.70 -2.41
C LEU A 22 18.41 -10.81 -2.87
N GLN A 23 19.20 -11.39 -1.96
CA GLN A 23 19.98 -12.59 -2.26
C GLN A 23 19.09 -13.77 -2.65
N GLY A 24 17.96 -13.95 -1.97
CA GLY A 24 17.03 -15.05 -2.26
C GLY A 24 16.13 -14.81 -3.48
N LEU A 25 15.57 -13.60 -3.62
CA LEU A 25 14.56 -13.30 -4.65
C LEU A 25 15.14 -12.63 -5.90
N GLY A 26 16.28 -11.95 -5.80
CA GLY A 26 16.89 -11.18 -6.87
C GLY A 26 15.90 -10.22 -7.53
N THR A 27 15.81 -10.28 -8.86
CA THR A 27 14.91 -9.46 -9.67
C THR A 27 13.42 -9.76 -9.44
N LYS A 28 13.08 -10.86 -8.74
CA LYS A 28 11.70 -11.20 -8.40
C LYS A 28 11.20 -10.51 -7.13
N ALA A 29 12.07 -9.82 -6.37
CA ALA A 29 11.67 -9.14 -5.15
C ALA A 29 10.63 -8.04 -5.42
N ALA A 30 10.83 -7.27 -6.49
CA ALA A 30 10.00 -6.15 -6.98
C ALA A 30 9.76 -5.01 -5.97
N VAL A 31 9.21 -5.30 -4.79
CA VAL A 31 8.92 -4.33 -3.72
C VAL A 31 9.25 -4.93 -2.35
N LEU A 32 10.05 -4.22 -1.55
CA LEU A 32 10.19 -4.49 -0.11
C LEU A 32 9.34 -3.49 0.68
N VAL A 33 8.35 -4.00 1.42
CA VAL A 33 7.42 -3.17 2.22
C VAL A 33 7.87 -3.14 3.68
N PHE A 34 8.17 -1.94 4.17
CA PHE A 34 8.45 -1.66 5.57
C PHE A 34 7.16 -1.25 6.26
N GLN A 35 6.52 -2.22 6.93
CA GLN A 35 5.27 -1.99 7.65
C GLN A 35 5.54 -1.61 9.10
N PHE A 36 5.10 -0.41 9.48
CA PHE A 36 5.13 0.09 10.84
C PHE A 36 3.80 -0.20 11.50
N SER A 37 3.84 -1.04 12.52
CA SER A 37 2.67 -1.35 13.36
C SER A 37 2.25 -0.13 14.14
N PRO A 38 1.03 -0.11 14.71
CA PRO A 38 0.59 0.92 15.62
C PRO A 38 1.69 1.37 16.57
N LEU A 39 2.05 2.64 16.45
CA LEU A 39 3.14 3.20 17.22
C LEU A 39 2.67 3.56 18.62
N PRO A 40 3.58 3.46 19.61
CA PRO A 40 3.28 3.90 20.97
C PRO A 40 3.05 5.41 21.02
N HIS A 41 2.19 5.85 21.95
CA HIS A 41 1.73 7.25 22.02
C HIS A 41 2.87 8.28 22.07
N HIS A 42 3.98 7.97 22.75
CA HIS A 42 5.12 8.88 22.84
C HIS A 42 5.80 9.13 21.49
N LEU A 43 5.74 8.20 20.54
CA LEU A 43 6.23 8.40 19.17
C LEU A 43 5.23 9.16 18.30
N LEU A 44 3.95 9.14 18.66
CA LEU A 44 2.87 9.85 17.96
C LEU A 44 2.62 11.26 18.53
N GLY A 45 3.26 11.62 19.64
CA GLY A 45 3.13 12.96 20.26
C GLY A 45 3.63 14.09 19.35
N ASP A 46 4.60 13.79 18.49
CA ASP A 46 5.03 14.66 17.40
C ASP A 46 5.15 13.84 16.09
N PRO A 47 4.06 13.76 15.30
CA PRO A 47 4.07 12.96 14.09
C PRO A 47 4.97 13.53 12.99
N ASP A 48 5.28 14.82 13.02
CA ASP A 48 6.17 15.46 12.04
C ASP A 48 7.64 15.15 12.37
N ALA A 49 8.02 15.16 13.65
CA ALA A 49 9.31 14.66 14.10
C ALA A 49 9.48 13.17 13.81
N PHE A 50 8.42 12.36 13.97
CA PHE A 50 8.47 10.96 13.54
C PHE A 50 8.75 10.84 12.03
N CYS A 51 8.03 11.61 11.20
CA CYS A 51 8.26 11.61 9.76
C CYS A 51 9.70 12.05 9.40
N ALA A 52 10.29 12.99 10.13
CA ALA A 52 11.70 13.38 9.96
C ALA A 52 12.68 12.25 10.33
N ARG A 53 12.42 11.50 11.40
CA ARG A 53 13.21 10.32 11.77
C ARG A 53 13.10 9.21 10.73
N LEU A 54 11.90 8.98 10.22
CA LEU A 54 11.65 8.02 9.14
C LEU A 54 12.38 8.44 7.86
N GLU A 55 12.38 9.73 7.51
CA GLU A 55 13.15 10.27 6.39
C GLU A 55 14.65 10.00 6.55
N ALA A 56 15.22 10.26 7.72
CA ALA A 56 16.64 9.99 7.99
C ALA A 56 16.97 8.50 7.85
N PHE A 57 16.11 7.60 8.34
CA PHE A 57 16.25 6.16 8.15
C PHE A 57 16.21 5.76 6.66
N MET A 58 15.25 6.28 5.90
CA MET A 58 15.10 5.99 4.47
C MET A 58 16.30 6.52 3.65
N LEU A 59 16.87 7.68 4.02
CA LEU A 59 18.06 8.24 3.38
C LEU A 59 19.34 7.44 3.69
N ALA A 60 19.40 6.81 4.87
CA ALA A 60 20.51 5.95 5.26
C ALA A 60 20.51 4.58 4.54
N LEU A 61 19.40 4.22 3.88
CA LEU A 61 19.27 3.00 3.09
C LEU A 61 19.44 3.32 1.60
N PRO A 62 20.57 2.94 0.97
CA PRO A 62 20.82 3.30 -0.41
C PRO A 62 19.78 2.66 -1.35
N PRO A 63 19.44 3.32 -2.48
CA PRO A 63 18.60 2.73 -3.50
C PRO A 63 19.17 1.39 -3.95
N THR A 64 18.31 0.38 -4.04
CA THR A 64 18.75 -0.95 -4.45
C THR A 64 18.22 -1.28 -5.84
N PRO A 65 19.09 -1.45 -6.85
CA PRO A 65 18.66 -1.79 -8.20
C PRO A 65 17.79 -3.04 -8.21
N GLY A 66 16.65 -2.98 -8.90
CA GLY A 66 15.72 -4.10 -9.05
C GLY A 66 14.68 -4.26 -7.94
N ALA A 67 14.68 -3.41 -6.91
CA ALA A 67 13.64 -3.42 -5.89
C ALA A 67 13.20 -2.00 -5.48
N LEU A 68 11.88 -1.79 -5.42
CA LEU A 68 11.28 -0.60 -4.83
C LEU A 68 11.20 -0.77 -3.31
N PHE A 69 11.45 0.30 -2.56
CA PHE A 69 11.13 0.33 -1.13
C PHE A 69 9.84 1.10 -0.91
N ALA A 70 8.96 0.53 -0.10
CA ALA A 70 7.68 1.14 0.24
C ALA A 70 7.49 1.20 1.74
N VAL A 71 6.89 2.28 2.25
CA VAL A 71 6.50 2.39 3.65
C VAL A 71 5.00 2.21 3.82
N GLU A 72 4.60 1.42 4.81
CA GLU A 72 3.21 1.30 5.23
C GLU A 72 3.09 1.71 6.69
N LEU A 73 2.27 2.72 6.99
CA LEU A 73 2.03 3.20 8.35
C LEU A 73 0.63 2.78 8.80
N ARG A 74 0.48 2.36 10.07
CA ARG A 74 -0.81 1.93 10.66
C ARG A 74 -1.49 2.98 11.53
N ASP A 75 -0.96 4.20 11.54
CA ASP A 75 -1.49 5.33 12.28
C ASP A 75 -1.88 6.47 11.34
N ALA A 76 -3.19 6.76 11.29
CA ALA A 76 -3.77 7.77 10.40
C ALA A 76 -3.16 9.16 10.59
N SER A 77 -2.73 9.49 11.81
CA SER A 77 -2.08 10.76 12.11
C SER A 77 -0.83 10.98 11.27
N LEU A 78 -0.13 9.93 10.82
CA LEU A 78 1.08 10.03 10.00
C LEU A 78 0.81 10.20 8.50
N LEU A 79 -0.43 10.03 8.04
CA LEU A 79 -0.80 10.21 6.64
C LEU A 79 -1.02 11.70 6.34
N ARG A 80 0.09 12.45 6.22
CA ARG A 80 0.10 13.92 6.14
C ARG A 80 1.13 14.46 5.15
N PRO A 81 1.10 15.77 4.83
CA PRO A 81 2.05 16.39 3.89
C PRO A 81 3.53 16.15 4.25
N ARG A 82 3.90 16.17 5.53
CA ARG A 82 5.29 15.92 5.96
C ARG A 82 5.82 14.53 5.52
N LEU A 83 4.95 13.52 5.50
CA LEU A 83 5.28 12.18 4.97
C LEU A 83 5.47 12.23 3.46
N VAL A 84 4.60 12.94 2.72
CA VAL A 84 4.72 13.11 1.27
C VAL A 84 6.07 13.73 0.92
N ASP A 85 6.51 14.76 1.63
CA ASP A 85 7.80 15.42 1.42
C ASP A 85 8.97 14.47 1.66
N ALA A 86 8.92 13.68 2.73
CA ALA A 86 9.92 12.66 3.01
C ALA A 86 10.02 11.64 1.85
N LEU A 87 8.89 11.09 1.41
CA LEU A 87 8.83 10.13 0.30
C LEU A 87 9.27 10.74 -1.04
N LYS A 88 9.06 12.04 -1.24
CA LYS A 88 9.58 12.77 -2.40
C LYS A 88 11.10 12.81 -2.41
N ARG A 89 11.72 13.14 -1.29
CA ARG A 89 13.18 13.26 -1.17
C ARG A 89 13.91 11.92 -1.18
N THR A 90 13.31 10.87 -0.62
CA THR A 90 13.95 9.55 -0.54
C THR A 90 13.69 8.66 -1.73
N GLY A 91 12.68 8.96 -2.54
CA GLY A 91 12.24 8.10 -3.65
C GLY A 91 11.50 6.83 -3.20
N TRP A 92 11.30 6.65 -1.89
CA TRP A 92 10.48 5.56 -1.37
C TRP A 92 9.02 5.75 -1.77
N GLN A 93 8.33 4.64 -1.93
CA GLN A 93 6.94 4.59 -2.31
C GLN A 93 6.03 4.61 -1.07
N LEU A 94 4.82 5.12 -1.23
CA LEU A 94 3.76 4.90 -0.25
C LEU A 94 3.13 3.54 -0.52
N CYS A 95 3.07 2.69 0.50
CA CYS A 95 2.18 1.54 0.50
C CYS A 95 0.82 1.96 1.05
N LEU A 96 -0.19 2.03 0.17
CA LEU A 96 -1.57 2.29 0.54
C LEU A 96 -2.08 1.15 1.43
N GLY A 97 -2.38 1.46 2.69
CA GLY A 97 -2.91 0.50 3.65
C GLY A 97 -4.44 0.57 3.70
N LEU A 98 -5.10 -0.52 3.31
CA LEU A 98 -6.55 -0.68 3.50
C LEU A 98 -6.77 -1.55 4.74
N HIS A 99 -6.99 -0.87 5.87
CA HIS A 99 -6.99 -1.45 7.20
C HIS A 99 -7.93 -0.66 8.12
N ALA A 100 -8.56 -1.33 9.08
CA ALA A 100 -9.59 -0.73 9.94
C ALA A 100 -9.15 0.53 10.73
N ARG A 101 -7.85 0.67 10.99
CA ARG A 101 -7.23 1.81 11.70
C ARG A 101 -6.86 3.01 10.81
N LEU A 102 -6.91 2.84 9.50
CA LEU A 102 -6.52 3.88 8.54
C LEU A 102 -7.76 4.50 7.90
N PRO A 103 -7.70 5.75 7.40
CA PRO A 103 -8.78 6.38 6.65
C PRO A 103 -9.26 5.49 5.49
N ASP A 104 -10.49 5.72 5.02
CA ASP A 104 -11.00 4.96 3.88
C ASP A 104 -10.20 5.31 2.62
N ILE A 105 -10.32 4.50 1.57
CA ILE A 105 -9.44 4.62 0.40
C ILE A 105 -9.50 6.01 -0.23
N GLU A 106 -10.68 6.64 -0.29
CA GLU A 106 -10.93 7.99 -0.79
C GLU A 106 -10.11 9.04 -0.06
N ASP A 107 -10.09 8.97 1.28
CA ASP A 107 -9.42 9.94 2.13
C ASP A 107 -7.89 9.84 2.01
N GLN A 108 -7.38 8.69 1.55
CA GLN A 108 -5.96 8.49 1.26
C GLN A 108 -5.58 8.90 -0.16
N LEU A 109 -6.53 9.05 -1.11
CA LEU A 109 -6.22 9.43 -2.50
C LEU A 109 -5.49 10.77 -2.66
N PRO A 110 -5.75 11.82 -1.86
CA PRO A 110 -4.98 13.06 -1.92
C PRO A 110 -3.47 12.84 -1.72
N LEU A 111 -3.06 11.94 -0.81
CA LEU A 111 -1.65 11.59 -0.60
C LEU A 111 -1.06 10.90 -1.84
N LEU A 112 -1.76 9.92 -2.40
CA LEU A 112 -1.32 9.24 -3.63
C LEU A 112 -1.19 10.22 -4.79
N ARG A 113 -2.15 11.14 -4.93
CA ARG A 113 -2.11 12.16 -5.98
C ARG A 113 -0.98 13.16 -5.79
N ALA A 114 -0.62 13.51 -4.56
CA ALA A 114 0.53 14.37 -4.27
C ALA A 114 1.89 13.70 -4.60
N LEU A 115 1.91 12.36 -4.66
CA LEU A 115 3.08 11.54 -5.01
C LEU A 115 3.12 11.16 -6.50
N TRP A 116 2.04 11.40 -7.24
CA TRP A 116 1.89 11.01 -8.63
C TRP A 116 2.85 11.77 -9.59
N PRO A 117 3.36 11.13 -10.66
CA PRO A 117 3.19 9.73 -11.06
C PRO A 117 4.20 8.79 -10.38
N ARG A 118 3.71 7.69 -9.78
CA ARG A 118 4.51 6.66 -9.11
C ARG A 118 3.85 5.28 -9.19
N PRO A 119 4.62 4.17 -9.06
CA PRO A 119 4.07 2.84 -8.86
C PRO A 119 2.98 2.80 -7.77
N LEU A 120 1.94 2.01 -7.99
CA LEU A 120 0.93 1.76 -6.96
C LEU A 120 1.35 0.53 -6.15
N ILE A 121 1.53 0.70 -4.84
CA ILE A 121 1.70 -0.40 -3.90
C ILE A 121 0.56 -0.34 -2.89
N CYS A 122 -0.18 -1.43 -2.75
CA CYS A 122 -1.33 -1.52 -1.86
C CYS A 122 -1.34 -2.83 -1.08
N ARG A 123 -1.72 -2.73 0.20
CA ARG A 123 -1.97 -3.88 1.06
C ARG A 123 -3.39 -3.83 1.60
N TRP A 124 -4.24 -4.70 1.05
CA TRP A 124 -5.61 -4.84 1.48
C TRP A 124 -5.73 -5.89 2.58
N SER A 125 -5.81 -5.42 3.83
CA SER A 125 -5.65 -6.29 4.99
C SER A 125 -6.95 -6.60 5.72
N LEU A 126 -7.79 -5.60 5.96
CA LEU A 126 -9.01 -5.75 6.76
C LEU A 126 -9.98 -4.60 6.50
N HIS A 127 -11.24 -4.92 6.18
CA HIS A 127 -12.32 -3.95 6.07
C HIS A 127 -12.78 -3.44 7.46
N ARG A 128 -13.24 -2.19 7.58
CA ARG A 128 -13.73 -1.62 8.84
C ARG A 128 -15.07 -2.22 9.25
N GLY A 129 -15.23 -2.52 10.54
CA GLY A 129 -16.53 -2.81 11.16
C GLY A 129 -16.41 -3.59 12.48
N THR A 130 -17.07 -3.13 13.54
CA THR A 130 -17.04 -3.76 14.88
C THR A 130 -17.72 -5.14 14.90
N ALA A 131 -18.74 -5.34 14.07
CA ALA A 131 -19.41 -6.64 13.90
C ALA A 131 -18.53 -7.66 13.13
N TYR A 132 -17.49 -7.20 12.42
CA TYR A 132 -16.64 -7.98 11.53
C TYR A 132 -15.61 -8.83 12.29
N GLU A 133 -15.03 -8.29 13.37
CA GLU A 133 -14.09 -9.04 14.21
C GLU A 133 -14.78 -10.21 14.94
N GLN A 134 -16.03 -10.02 15.39
CA GLN A 134 -16.86 -11.09 15.95
C GLN A 134 -17.24 -12.15 14.91
N ALA A 135 -17.52 -11.76 13.65
CA ALA A 135 -17.89 -12.68 12.57
C ALA A 135 -16.71 -13.46 11.97
N ARG A 136 -15.46 -13.05 12.25
CA ARG A 136 -14.24 -13.58 11.61
C ARG A 136 -13.96 -15.06 11.88
N ARG A 137 -14.51 -15.64 12.96
CA ARG A 137 -14.42 -17.09 13.22
C ARG A 137 -15.19 -17.92 12.19
N ASN A 138 -16.16 -17.32 11.49
CA ASN A 138 -17.09 -18.03 10.62
C ASN A 138 -16.70 -18.00 9.14
N TRP A 139 -15.58 -17.37 8.76
CA TRP A 139 -15.16 -17.31 7.35
C TRP A 139 -14.19 -18.38 6.95
N HIS A 140 -13.56 -19.08 7.91
CA HIS A 140 -12.82 -20.29 7.58
C HIS A 140 -13.78 -21.28 6.87
N PRO A 141 -13.40 -21.87 5.73
CA PRO A 141 -12.03 -22.03 5.21
C PRO A 141 -11.53 -20.96 4.22
N PHE A 142 -12.20 -19.81 4.13
CA PHE A 142 -11.90 -18.70 3.21
C PHE A 142 -12.08 -19.06 1.72
N ASP A 143 -13.09 -19.87 1.43
CA ASP A 143 -13.43 -20.40 0.10
C ASP A 143 -14.52 -19.60 -0.63
N ARG A 144 -15.05 -18.56 0.01
CA ARG A 144 -16.06 -17.66 -0.54
C ARG A 144 -15.81 -16.22 -0.14
N LEU A 145 -16.32 -15.27 -0.92
CA LEU A 145 -16.37 -13.87 -0.54
C LEU A 145 -17.47 -13.67 0.52
N ALA A 146 -17.11 -13.90 1.78
CA ALA A 146 -18.04 -13.79 2.91
C ALA A 146 -18.48 -12.34 3.18
N ALA A 147 -17.70 -11.37 2.72
CA ALA A 147 -18.01 -9.95 2.84
C ALA A 147 -17.38 -9.15 1.69
N PRO A 148 -17.98 -9.22 0.49
CA PRO A 148 -17.53 -8.45 -0.66
C PRO A 148 -17.53 -6.95 -0.36
N ASP A 149 -16.46 -6.27 -0.73
CA ASP A 149 -16.29 -4.82 -0.63
C ASP A 149 -16.03 -4.27 -2.04
N VAL A 150 -17.13 -4.24 -2.80
CA VAL A 150 -17.17 -3.79 -4.20
C VAL A 150 -16.72 -2.34 -4.33
N HIS A 151 -17.08 -1.49 -3.35
CA HIS A 151 -16.75 -0.08 -3.35
C HIS A 151 -15.24 0.16 -3.32
N THR A 152 -14.54 -0.41 -2.32
CA THR A 152 -13.07 -0.31 -2.24
C THR A 152 -12.40 -0.92 -3.47
N ARG A 153 -12.92 -2.04 -3.97
CA ARG A 153 -12.42 -2.69 -5.19
C ARG A 153 -12.49 -1.77 -6.40
N ASP A 154 -13.62 -1.09 -6.59
CA ASP A 154 -13.81 -0.20 -7.74
C ASP A 154 -12.91 1.04 -7.66
N VAL A 155 -12.73 1.61 -6.47
CA VAL A 155 -11.79 2.73 -6.26
C VAL A 155 -10.36 2.27 -6.54
N LEU A 156 -9.94 1.14 -5.99
CA LEU A 156 -8.61 0.59 -6.20
C LEU A 156 -8.37 0.24 -7.68
N ALA A 157 -9.38 -0.31 -8.37
CA ALA A 157 -9.31 -0.64 -9.79
C ALA A 157 -9.14 0.61 -10.66
N ARG A 158 -9.81 1.71 -10.34
CA ARG A 158 -9.63 2.99 -11.05
C ARG A 158 -8.21 3.52 -10.89
N VAL A 159 -7.68 3.53 -9.66
CA VAL A 159 -6.30 3.99 -9.40
C VAL A 159 -5.30 3.09 -10.12
N ALA A 160 -5.46 1.77 -10.02
CA ALA A 160 -4.60 0.80 -10.71
C ALA A 160 -4.62 0.97 -12.22
N ALA A 161 -5.79 1.11 -12.85
CA ALA A 161 -5.91 1.32 -14.29
C ALA A 161 -5.24 2.64 -14.73
N ALA A 162 -5.39 3.72 -13.95
CA ALA A 162 -4.71 4.98 -14.21
C ALA A 162 -3.18 4.84 -14.11
N THR A 163 -2.67 4.08 -13.12
CA THR A 163 -1.23 3.79 -12.96
C THR A 163 -0.69 2.98 -14.14
N LEU A 164 -1.39 1.92 -14.54
CA LEU A 164 -1.01 1.09 -15.69
C LEU A 164 -1.00 1.89 -17.00
N ALA A 165 -1.94 2.83 -17.17
CA ALA A 165 -1.97 3.71 -18.35
C ALA A 165 -0.79 4.70 -18.42
N LYS A 166 0.06 4.77 -17.39
CA LYS A 166 1.33 5.49 -17.38
C LYS A 166 2.55 4.57 -17.48
N ASP A 167 2.33 3.31 -17.85
CA ASP A 167 3.36 2.26 -17.89
C ASP A 167 4.06 2.06 -16.54
N LEU A 168 3.36 2.37 -15.45
CA LEU A 168 3.86 2.20 -14.09
C LEU A 168 3.32 0.90 -13.49
N PRO A 169 4.14 0.16 -12.72
CA PRO A 169 3.72 -1.11 -12.15
C PRO A 169 2.71 -0.91 -11.01
N VAL A 170 1.86 -1.92 -10.83
CA VAL A 170 0.85 -2.01 -9.76
C VAL A 170 1.08 -3.30 -8.98
N PHE A 171 1.21 -3.17 -7.67
CA PHE A 171 1.36 -4.28 -6.72
C PHE A 171 0.27 -4.20 -5.68
N VAL A 172 -0.66 -5.17 -5.68
CA VAL A 172 -1.70 -5.28 -4.66
C VAL A 172 -1.57 -6.63 -3.97
N THR A 173 -1.39 -6.62 -2.65
CA THR A 173 -1.50 -7.85 -1.85
C THR A 173 -2.79 -7.82 -1.05
N ILE A 174 -3.50 -8.94 -1.03
CA ILE A 174 -4.82 -9.05 -0.41
C ILE A 174 -4.77 -10.15 0.66
N ASN A 175 -5.26 -9.84 1.85
CA ASN A 175 -5.41 -10.80 2.93
C ASN A 175 -6.83 -11.41 2.89
N ASN A 176 -6.99 -12.66 3.34
CA ASN A 176 -8.31 -13.30 3.41
C ASN A 176 -9.35 -12.48 4.19
N LYS A 177 -8.91 -11.67 5.16
CA LYS A 177 -9.81 -10.83 5.96
C LYS A 177 -10.29 -9.57 5.23
N ALA A 178 -9.81 -9.29 4.02
CA ALA A 178 -10.34 -8.22 3.20
C ALA A 178 -11.82 -8.48 2.91
N GLU A 179 -12.13 -9.62 2.27
CA GLU A 179 -13.48 -9.93 1.81
C GLU A 179 -13.94 -11.38 2.10
N GLY A 180 -13.13 -12.14 2.84
CA GLY A 180 -13.40 -13.55 3.16
C GLY A 180 -12.66 -14.57 2.31
N SER A 181 -12.00 -14.18 1.21
CA SER A 181 -11.14 -15.07 0.41
C SER A 181 -10.16 -14.28 -0.45
N ALA A 182 -8.86 -14.29 -0.12
CA ALA A 182 -7.87 -13.53 -0.89
C ALA A 182 -7.79 -13.95 -2.37
N PRO A 183 -7.80 -15.25 -2.74
CA PRO A 183 -7.77 -15.65 -4.14
C PRO A 183 -8.97 -15.12 -4.94
N LEU A 184 -10.18 -15.21 -4.40
CA LEU A 184 -11.38 -14.69 -5.07
C LEU A 184 -11.34 -13.17 -5.16
N SER A 185 -10.90 -12.47 -4.11
CA SER A 185 -10.71 -11.02 -4.13
C SER A 185 -9.72 -10.58 -5.21
N VAL A 186 -8.62 -11.33 -5.41
CA VAL A 186 -7.65 -11.05 -6.48
C VAL A 186 -8.28 -11.19 -7.86
N ILE A 187 -9.05 -12.27 -8.09
CA ILE A 187 -9.75 -12.51 -9.36
C ILE A 187 -10.72 -11.37 -9.66
N GLU A 188 -11.54 -11.01 -8.68
CA GLU A 188 -12.53 -9.95 -8.82
C GLU A 188 -11.89 -8.58 -9.05
N LEU A 189 -10.83 -8.23 -8.31
CA LEU A 189 -10.10 -6.99 -8.52
C LEU A 189 -9.47 -6.94 -9.92
N ALA A 190 -8.89 -8.03 -10.39
CA ALA A 190 -8.33 -8.13 -11.75
C ALA A 190 -9.41 -7.93 -12.83
N ALA A 191 -10.61 -8.46 -12.60
CA ALA A 191 -11.76 -8.24 -13.49
C ALA A 191 -12.17 -6.76 -13.52
N SER A 192 -12.28 -6.10 -12.35
CA SER A 192 -12.57 -4.66 -12.26
C SER A 192 -11.50 -3.81 -12.95
N ILE A 193 -10.21 -4.10 -12.75
CA ILE A 193 -9.11 -3.39 -13.44
C ILE A 193 -9.22 -3.57 -14.96
N SER A 194 -9.45 -4.80 -15.42
CA SER A 194 -9.60 -5.09 -16.85
C SER A 194 -10.80 -4.36 -17.47
N ALA A 195 -11.90 -4.21 -16.74
CA ALA A 195 -13.06 -3.45 -17.19
C ALA A 195 -12.73 -1.94 -17.32
N GLN A 196 -12.01 -1.37 -16.35
CA GLN A 196 -11.56 0.03 -16.40
C GLN A 196 -10.64 0.31 -17.60
N LEU A 197 -9.68 -0.58 -17.86
CA LEU A 197 -8.76 -0.45 -19.01
C LEU A 197 -9.51 -0.47 -20.35
N ARG A 198 -10.51 -1.36 -20.50
CA ARG A 198 -11.35 -1.41 -21.71
C ARG A 198 -12.17 -0.13 -21.90
N SER A 199 -12.81 0.37 -20.82
CA SER A 199 -13.59 1.62 -20.86
C SER A 199 -12.74 2.82 -21.30
N CYS A 200 -11.52 2.92 -20.80
CA CYS A 200 -10.58 3.97 -21.17
C CYS A 200 -10.20 3.90 -22.67
N ALA A 201 -9.90 2.70 -23.18
CA ALA A 201 -9.55 2.49 -24.58
C ALA A 201 -10.71 2.83 -25.55
N THR A 202 -11.95 2.47 -25.20
CA THR A 202 -13.15 2.83 -25.99
C THR A 202 -13.37 4.33 -26.01
N SER A 203 -13.18 5.02 -24.87
CA SER A 203 -13.35 6.48 -24.77
C SER A 203 -12.32 7.21 -25.65
N GLN A 204 -11.06 6.79 -25.63
CA GLN A 204 -10.01 7.37 -26.47
C GLN A 204 -10.26 7.19 -27.97
N ARG A 205 -10.76 6.02 -28.40
CA ARG A 205 -11.14 5.77 -29.80
C ARG A 205 -12.30 6.66 -30.24
N SER A 206 -13.31 6.84 -29.40
CA SER A 206 -14.47 7.69 -29.72
C SER A 206 -14.12 9.18 -29.84
N ALA A 207 -13.14 9.65 -29.06
CA ALA A 207 -12.62 11.02 -29.16
C ALA A 207 -11.79 11.25 -30.44
N SER A 208 -11.00 10.26 -30.85
CA SER A 208 -10.18 10.33 -32.07
C SER A 208 -10.98 10.25 -33.39
N VAL A 209 -12.20 9.72 -33.38
CA VAL A 209 -13.07 9.63 -34.56
C VAL A 209 -13.92 10.90 -34.75
N ARG A 210 -14.00 11.75 -33.72
CA ARG A 210 -14.77 13.01 -33.75
C ARG A 210 -13.91 14.26 -33.98
N ALA A 211 -12.59 14.10 -34.08
CA ALA A 211 -11.64 15.14 -34.44
C ALA A 211 -11.23 14.98 -35.91
#